data_AF-A0A915M2R1-F1
#
_entry.id   AF-A0A915M2R1-F1
#
_cell.length_a   1.000
_cell.length_b   1.000
_cell.length_c   1.000
_cell.angle_alpha   90.00
_cell.angle_beta   90.00
_cell.angle_gamma   90.00
#
_symmetry.space_group_name_H-M   'P 1'
#
loop_
_entity.id
_entity.type
_entity.pdbx_description
1 polymer ?
#
loop_
_entity_poly.entity_id
_entity_poly.type
_entity_poly.pdbx_seq_one_letter_code
_entity_poly.pdbx_strand_id
1 'polypeptide(L)' 'IVTRHGIERIARYAYDYAVLNNRPNIIVIHKANIQKLGDGLFLKVAKEICDTEYKSKGLRFDSLI' A
#
# COMPACT_ATOMS: atom_id res chain seq x y z
N ILE A 1 -13.72 -5.19 9.45
CA ILE A 1 -12.63 -4.87 10.41
C ILE A 1 -11.35 -4.76 9.60
N VAL A 2 -10.60 -3.68 9.79
CA VAL A 2 -9.29 -3.51 9.15
C VAL A 2 -8.23 -4.06 10.11
N THR A 3 -7.38 -4.97 9.64
CA THR A 3 -6.31 -5.57 10.44
C THR A 3 -4.97 -5.40 9.73
N ARG A 4 -3.90 -5.19 10.50
CA ARG A 4 -2.54 -5.08 9.94
C ARG A 4 -2.19 -6.28 9.05
N HIS A 5 -2.43 -7.50 9.54
CA HIS A 5 -2.16 -8.72 8.76
C HIS A 5 -2.91 -8.76 7.42
N GLY A 6 -4.18 -8.34 7.39
CA GLY A 6 -4.97 -8.28 6.16
C GLY A 6 -4.40 -7.25 5.18
N ILE A 7 -3.98 -6.08 5.67
CA ILE A 7 -3.38 -5.01 4.86
C ILE A 7 -2.05 -5.47 4.28
N GLU A 8 -1.17 -6.05 5.09
CA GLU A 8 0.14 -6.52 4.64
C GLU A 8 0.01 -7.56 3.52
N ARG A 9 -0.95 -8.49 3.64
CA ARG A 9 -1.21 -9.51 2.62
C ARG A 9 -1.64 -8.90 1.28
N ILE A 10 -2.60 -7.97 1.30
CA ILE A 10 -3.07 -7.35 0.04
C ILE A 10 -2.05 -6.38 -0.54
N ALA A 11 -1.30 -5.66 0.30
CA ALA A 11 -0.26 -4.74 -0.12
C ALA A 11 0.87 -5.48 -0.85
N ARG A 12 1.41 -6.56 -0.26
CA ARG A 12 2.45 -7.38 -0.91
C ARG A 12 1.97 -7.95 -2.24
N TYR A 13 0.75 -8.51 -2.28
CA TYR A 13 0.17 -9.00 -3.52
C TYR A 13 0.10 -7.92 -4.62
N ALA A 14 -0.37 -6.72 -4.26
CA ALA A 14 -0.46 -5.60 -5.20
C ALA A 14 0.92 -5.17 -5.72
N TYR A 15 1.92 -5.04 -4.83
CA TYR A 15 3.29 -4.68 -5.23
C TYR A 15 3.97 -5.77 -6.06
N ASP A 16 3.84 -7.04 -5.69
CA ASP A 16 4.35 -8.17 -6.49
C ASP A 16 3.73 -8.16 -7.87
N TYR A 17 2.41 -7.97 -7.96
CA TYR A 17 1.73 -7.83 -9.22
C TYR A 17 2.29 -6.65 -10.04
N ALA A 18 2.52 -5.49 -9.43
CA ALA A 18 3.08 -4.34 -10.14
C ALA A 18 4.50 -4.63 -10.66
N VAL A 19 5.37 -5.25 -9.86
CA VAL A 19 6.72 -5.64 -10.28
C VAL A 19 6.68 -6.62 -11.45
N LEU A 20 5.89 -7.69 -11.32
CA LEU A 20 5.79 -8.75 -12.34
C LEU A 20 5.22 -8.22 -13.66
N ASN A 21 4.37 -7.20 -13.60
CA ASN A 21 3.72 -6.61 -14.76
C ASN A 21 4.38 -5.29 -15.22
N ASN A 22 5.59 -4.98 -14.76
CA ASN A 22 6.33 -3.76 -15.10
C ASN A 22 5.50 -2.48 -14.93
N ARG A 23 4.66 -2.43 -13.89
CA ARG A 23 3.91 -1.22 -13.53
C ARG A 23 4.81 -0.32 -12.69
N PRO A 24 5.03 0.94 -13.10
CA PRO A 24 5.96 1.83 -12.41
C PRO A 24 5.41 2.39 -11.10
N ASN A 25 4.09 2.32 -10.90
CA ASN A 25 3.39 3.00 -9.80
C ASN A 25 2.27 2.16 -9.19
N ILE A 26 2.07 2.36 -7.88
CA ILE A 26 0.89 1.91 -7.15
C ILE A 26 0.23 3.12 -6.51
N ILE A 27 -1.11 3.15 -6.60
CA ILE A 27 -1.94 4.18 -5.98
C ILE A 27 -2.80 3.53 -4.90
N VAL A 28 -2.66 3.98 -3.66
CA VAL A 28 -3.45 3.52 -2.52
C VAL A 28 -4.65 4.45 -2.33
N ILE A 29 -5.86 3.93 -2.50
CA ILE A 29 -7.12 4.68 -2.33
C ILE A 29 -7.66 4.45 -0.91
N HIS A 30 -7.99 5.53 -0.20
CA HIS A 30 -8.44 5.45 1.19
C HIS A 30 -9.30 6.66 1.57
N LYS A 31 -10.10 6.57 2.63
CA LYS A 31 -10.83 7.70 3.25
C LYS A 31 -10.23 8.13 4.59
N ALA A 32 -8.90 8.06 4.75
CA ALA A 32 -8.20 8.36 6.00
C ALA A 32 -8.46 9.75 6.60
N ASN A 33 -8.97 10.72 5.81
CA ASN A 33 -9.41 12.01 6.32
C ASN A 33 -10.59 11.90 7.31
N ILE A 34 -11.53 10.98 7.05
CA ILE A 34 -12.68 10.71 7.93
C ILE A 34 -12.41 9.45 8.77
N GLN A 35 -12.03 8.34 8.14
CA GLN A 35 -11.75 7.05 8.78
C GLN A 35 -10.30 6.99 9.30
N LYS A 36 -9.97 7.87 10.27
CA LYS A 36 -8.59 8.08 10.75
C LYS A 36 -7.91 6.82 11.29
N LEU A 37 -8.66 5.89 11.87
CA LEU A 37 -8.09 4.66 12.45
C LEU A 37 -7.96 3.54 11.42
N GLY A 38 -9.07 3.14 10.78
CA GLY A 38 -9.07 2.02 9.82
C GLY A 38 -8.27 2.35 8.57
N ASP A 39 -8.66 3.42 7.87
CA ASP A 39 -8.00 3.82 6.62
C ASP A 39 -6.65 4.49 6.88
N GLY A 40 -6.48 5.14 8.04
CA GLY A 40 -5.15 5.59 8.47
C GLY A 40 -4.19 4.42 8.69
N LEU A 41 -4.65 3.31 9.29
CA LEU A 41 -3.86 2.09 9.39
C LEU A 41 -3.57 1.49 7.99
N PHE A 42 -4.57 1.46 7.10
CA PHE A 42 -4.40 0.97 5.73
C PHE A 42 -3.31 1.74 4.98
N LEU A 43 -3.41 3.08 4.93
CA LEU A 43 -2.44 3.96 4.30
C LEU A 43 -1.04 3.76 4.88
N LYS A 44 -0.94 3.74 6.22
CA LYS A 44 0.35 3.59 6.92
C LYS A 44 1.02 2.27 6.57
N VAL A 45 0.32 1.15 6.70
CA VAL A 45 0.88 -0.19 6.47
C VAL A 45 1.21 -0.41 4.99
N ALA A 46 0.35 0.06 4.08
CA ALA A 46 0.63 -0.05 2.64
C ALA A 46 1.91 0.71 2.25
N LYS A 47 2.14 1.90 2.83
CA LYS A 47 3.37 2.67 2.64
C LYS A 47 4.58 1.99 3.27
N GLU A 48 4.46 1.50 4.51
CA GLU A 48 5.52 0.75 5.21
C GLU A 48 6.03 -0.40 4.35
N ILE A 49 5.12 -1.23 3.80
CA ILE A 49 5.50 -2.37 2.94
C ILE A 49 6.27 -1.91 1.69
N CYS A 50 5.84 -0.82 1.04
CA CYS A 50 6.57 -0.28 -0.11
C CYS A 50 8.00 0.11 0.28
N ASP A 51 8.15 0.85 1.37
CA ASP A 51 9.42 1.40 1.83
C ASP A 51 10.40 0.31 2.29
N THR A 52 9.90 -0.77 2.92
CA THR A 52 10.73 -1.85 3.46
C THR A 52 11.05 -2.96 2.46
N GLU A 53 10.09 -3.33 1.60
CA GLU A 53 10.21 -4.55 0.77
C GLU A 53 10.39 -4.23 -0.73
N TYR A 54 9.92 -3.07 -1.21
CA TYR A 54 9.84 -2.77 -2.66
C TYR A 54 10.62 -1.53 -3.11
N LYS A 55 11.23 -0.79 -2.18
CA LYS A 55 11.99 0.44 -2.49
C LYS A 55 13.13 0.23 -3.50
N SER A 56 13.82 -0.91 -3.42
CA SER A 56 14.90 -1.27 -4.36
C SER A 56 14.40 -1.62 -5.76
N LYS A 57 13.09 -1.91 -5.92
CA LYS A 57 12.47 -2.28 -7.20
C LYS A 57 11.98 -1.06 -8.00
N GLY A 58 12.24 0.16 -7.52
CA GLY A 58 11.91 1.40 -8.23
C GLY A 58 10.42 1.71 -8.32
N LEU A 59 9.58 1.04 -7.51
CA LEU A 59 8.14 1.29 -7.45
C LEU A 59 7.85 2.64 -6.81
N ARG A 60 7.00 3.44 -7.47
CA ARG A 60 6.48 4.68 -6.89
C ARG A 60 5.21 4.42 -6.08
N PHE A 61 5.19 4.94 -4.86
CA PHE A 61 4.02 4.96 -3.98
C PHE A 61 3.28 6.29 -4.11
N ASP A 62 2.00 6.24 -4.47
CA ASP A 62 1.08 7.37 -4.48
C ASP A 62 -0.18 7.04 -3.64
N SER A 63 -0.89 8.05 -3.13
CA SER A 63 -2.14 7.85 -2.37
C SER A 63 -3.20 8.88 -2.71
N LEU A 64 -4.48 8.48 -2.73
CA LEU A 64 -5.64 9.34 -3.02
C LEU A 64 -6.75 9.17 -1.96
N ILE A 65 -7.46 10.28 -1.68
CA ILE A 65 -8.48 10.45 -0.61
C ILE A 65 -9.92 10.29 -1.13
#